data_AF-A0A2N5UVZ2-F1
#
_entry.id   AF-A0A2N5UVZ2-F1
#
_cell.length_a   1.000
_cell.length_b   1.000
_cell.length_c   1.000
_cell.angle_alpha   90.00
_cell.angle_beta   90.00
_cell.angle_gamma   90.00
#
_symmetry.space_group_name_H-M   'P 1'
#
loop_
_entity.id
_entity.type
_entity.pdbx_description
1 polymer ?
#
loop_
_entity_poly.entity_id
_entity_poly.type
_entity_poly.pdbx_seq_one_letter_code
_entity_poly.pdbx_strand_id
1 'polypeptide(L)'
;MRVHTPKSHSWLQGLTIAAAFSPSGVFAATPNTFEVVGTTGVSAQQFFVGGVNKVYILDKVENNPTRLAGTNKPAWATEYDLRTNTFRTMEVATNTFCAGGAALGNGTMDFRGR
;
A
#
# COMPACT_ATOMS: atom_id res chain seq x y z
N MET A 1 68.07 -36.68 -24.09
CA MET A 1 67.48 -37.75 -23.27
C MET A 1 66.08 -37.29 -22.85
N ARG A 2 65.07 -38.14 -23.06
CA ARG A 2 63.64 -37.98 -22.68
C ARG A 2 63.52 -37.48 -21.23
N VAL A 3 62.50 -36.73 -20.80
CA VAL A 3 61.07 -37.08 -20.83
C VAL A 3 60.20 -35.81 -20.84
N HIS A 4 59.30 -35.70 -21.82
CA HIS A 4 58.09 -34.88 -21.72
C HIS A 4 56.98 -35.78 -21.18
N THR A 5 56.41 -35.44 -20.03
CA THR A 5 55.22 -36.07 -19.45
C THR A 5 53.95 -35.42 -20.00
N PRO A 6 53.00 -36.17 -20.58
CA PRO A 6 51.70 -35.62 -20.97
C PRO A 6 50.76 -35.63 -19.76
N LYS A 7 50.21 -34.47 -19.39
CA LYS A 7 49.05 -34.38 -18.49
C LYS A 7 47.79 -34.63 -19.31
N SER A 8 47.13 -35.75 -19.05
CA SER A 8 45.79 -36.07 -19.53
C SER A 8 44.78 -35.08 -18.97
N HIS A 9 44.11 -34.31 -19.82
CA HIS A 9 42.93 -33.53 -19.42
C HIS A 9 41.70 -34.27 -19.91
N SER A 10 41.12 -35.08 -19.01
CA SER A 10 39.81 -35.68 -19.15
C SER A 10 38.76 -34.59 -18.98
N TRP A 11 38.12 -34.16 -20.08
CA TRP A 11 36.99 -33.24 -20.07
C TRP A 11 35.70 -34.00 -20.27
N LEU A 12 35.15 -34.54 -19.19
CA LEU A 12 33.77 -35.02 -19.10
C LEU A 12 33.32 -34.83 -17.66
N GLN A 13 32.04 -34.48 -17.47
CA GLN A 13 31.27 -34.23 -16.23
C GLN A 13 31.10 -32.73 -15.94
N GLY A 14 29.91 -32.14 -15.92
CA GLY A 14 28.54 -32.62 -16.08
C GLY A 14 27.65 -31.42 -15.73
N LEU A 15 26.72 -31.04 -16.61
CA LEU A 15 25.85 -29.90 -16.38
C LEU A 15 24.73 -30.32 -15.42
N THR A 16 24.88 -30.06 -14.12
CA THR A 16 23.79 -30.21 -13.15
C THR A 16 22.92 -28.95 -13.17
N ILE A 17 21.74 -29.04 -13.81
CA ILE A 17 20.67 -28.06 -13.64
C ILE A 17 20.05 -28.32 -12.26
N ALA A 18 20.41 -27.52 -11.27
CA ALA A 18 19.66 -27.44 -10.02
C ALA A 18 18.38 -26.63 -10.29
N ALA A 19 17.24 -27.31 -10.45
CA ALA A 19 15.95 -26.64 -10.44
C ALA A 19 15.72 -26.08 -9.03
N ALA A 20 15.82 -24.76 -8.90
CA ALA A 20 15.42 -24.07 -7.68
C ALA A 20 13.90 -24.22 -7.52
N PHE A 21 13.49 -25.14 -6.65
CA PHE A 21 12.12 -25.22 -6.20
C PHE A 21 11.89 -24.03 -5.25
N SER A 22 11.27 -22.97 -5.75
CA SER A 22 10.79 -21.86 -4.91
C SER A 22 9.41 -22.24 -4.38
N PRO A 23 9.25 -22.61 -3.10
CA PRO A 23 7.92 -22.73 -2.52
C PRO A 23 7.40 -21.32 -2.30
N SER A 24 6.62 -20.80 -3.23
CA SER A 24 5.75 -19.65 -2.98
C SER A 24 4.61 -20.10 -2.06
N GLY A 25 4.94 -20.47 -0.83
CA GLY A 25 3.97 -20.80 0.20
C GLY A 25 3.29 -19.52 0.66
N VAL A 26 2.05 -19.31 0.23
CA VAL A 26 1.17 -18.34 0.89
C VAL A 26 0.81 -18.96 2.23
N PHE A 27 1.47 -18.52 3.29
CA PHE A 27 1.08 -18.89 4.65
C PHE A 27 -0.32 -18.32 4.89
N ALA A 28 -1.28 -19.20 5.19
CA ALA A 28 -2.59 -18.77 5.64
C ALA A 28 -2.41 -17.99 6.94
N ALA A 29 -2.89 -16.75 6.98
CA ALA A 29 -2.83 -15.93 8.19
C ALA A 29 -3.59 -16.64 9.32
N THR A 30 -2.97 -16.69 10.51
CA THR A 30 -3.64 -17.22 11.71
C THR A 30 -4.90 -16.39 11.97
N PRO A 31 -6.06 -17.00 12.28
CA PRO A 31 -7.27 -16.24 12.56
C PRO A 31 -7.04 -15.19 13.67
N ASN A 32 -7.71 -14.04 13.56
CA ASN A 32 -7.62 -12.93 14.51
C ASN A 32 -6.24 -12.26 14.65
N THR A 33 -5.39 -12.34 13.62
CA THR A 33 -4.15 -11.55 13.56
C THR A 33 -4.39 -10.18 12.94
N PHE A 34 -3.58 -9.21 13.37
CA PHE A 34 -3.55 -7.86 12.80
C PHE A 34 -2.17 -7.58 12.21
N GLU A 35 -2.15 -6.80 11.14
CA GLU A 35 -0.93 -6.29 10.53
C GLU A 35 -1.06 -4.80 10.24
N VAL A 36 0.06 -4.09 10.30
CA VAL A 36 0.14 -2.69 9.89
C VAL A 36 0.57 -2.66 8.42
N VAL A 37 -0.35 -2.28 7.54
CA VAL A 37 -0.14 -2.33 6.09
C VAL A 37 0.37 -1.01 5.49
N GLY A 38 0.33 0.09 6.24
CA GLY A 38 0.77 1.39 5.75
C GLY A 38 0.24 2.57 6.56
N THR A 39 0.37 3.76 5.99
CA THR A 39 -0.08 5.03 6.57
C THR A 39 -1.20 5.63 5.71
N THR A 40 -2.25 6.14 6.34
CA THR A 40 -3.40 6.75 5.67
C THR A 40 -3.15 8.18 5.19
N GLY A 41 -2.08 8.83 5.65
CA GLY A 41 -1.71 10.20 5.28
C GLY A 41 -2.34 11.28 6.18
N VAL A 42 -3.54 11.06 6.72
CA VAL A 42 -4.20 11.92 7.73
C VAL A 42 -4.75 11.06 8.87
N SER A 43 -5.05 11.67 10.03
CA SER A 43 -5.71 10.98 11.12
C SER A 43 -7.11 10.55 10.71
N ALA A 44 -7.47 9.30 10.99
CA ALA A 44 -8.75 8.72 10.58
C ALA A 44 -9.87 9.03 11.58
N GLN A 45 -10.20 10.32 11.76
CA GLN A 45 -11.33 10.73 12.62
C GLN A 45 -12.66 10.25 12.03
N GLN A 46 -12.77 10.27 10.70
CA GLN A 46 -13.92 9.75 9.99
C GLN A 46 -13.46 8.86 8.83
N PHE A 47 -14.14 7.74 8.62
CA PHE A 47 -13.76 6.71 7.67
C PHE A 47 -14.98 6.20 6.91
N PHE A 48 -14.92 6.22 5.58
CA PHE A 48 -16.05 5.88 4.71
C PHE A 48 -15.61 4.97 3.57
N VAL A 49 -16.42 3.96 3.27
CA VAL A 49 -16.17 3.04 2.15
C VAL A 49 -16.71 3.66 0.86
N GLY A 50 -15.82 4.17 0.03
CA GLY A 50 -16.14 4.88 -1.21
C GLY A 50 -16.37 3.99 -2.42
N GLY A 51 -16.05 2.70 -2.31
CA GLY A 51 -16.18 1.71 -3.37
C GLY A 51 -15.50 0.39 -2.99
N VAL A 52 -15.31 -0.50 -3.96
CA VAL A 52 -14.81 -1.86 -3.69
C VAL A 52 -13.42 -1.88 -3.01
N ASN A 53 -12.53 -0.96 -3.40
CA ASN A 53 -11.14 -0.94 -2.92
C ASN A 53 -10.70 0.44 -2.43
N LYS A 54 -11.65 1.36 -2.22
CA LYS A 54 -11.36 2.76 -1.93
C LYS A 54 -12.07 3.17 -0.65
N VAL A 55 -11.32 3.83 0.23
CA VAL A 55 -11.86 4.40 1.46
C VAL A 55 -11.50 5.86 1.54
N TYR A 56 -12.44 6.68 1.97
CA TYR A 56 -12.26 8.10 2.21
C TYR A 56 -12.03 8.33 3.69
N ILE A 57 -10.94 9.01 4.00
CA ILE A 57 -10.48 9.26 5.36
C ILE A 57 -10.41 10.76 5.54
N LEU A 58 -11.09 11.26 6.58
CA LEU A 58 -11.16 12.68 6.88
C LEU A 58 -10.75 12.95 8.31
N ASP A 59 -10.19 14.14 8.48
CA ASP A 59 -9.65 14.65 9.72
C ASP A 59 -10.19 16.06 10.00
N LYS A 60 -9.97 16.57 11.21
CA LYS A 60 -10.17 17.99 11.51
C LYS A 60 -9.14 18.85 10.78
N VAL A 61 -9.38 20.16 10.75
CA VAL A 61 -8.35 21.11 10.36
C VAL A 61 -7.20 21.08 11.37
N GLU A 62 -6.11 20.45 10.99
CA GLU A 62 -4.86 20.45 11.75
C GLU A 62 -3.63 20.51 10.84
N ASN A 63 -2.47 20.73 11.43
CA ASN A 63 -1.21 20.81 10.70
C ASN A 63 -0.62 19.42 10.45
N ASN A 64 -1.33 18.61 9.67
CA ASN A 64 -0.86 17.29 9.26
C ASN A 64 0.48 17.39 8.50
N PRO A 65 1.38 16.41 8.67
CA PRO A 65 2.66 16.39 7.96
C PRO A 65 2.45 16.21 6.44
N THR A 66 1.43 15.45 6.05
CA THR A 66 1.01 15.28 4.66
C THR A 66 0.46 16.60 4.11
N ARG A 67 0.99 17.04 2.97
CA ARG A 67 0.54 18.25 2.27
C ARG A 67 -0.31 17.88 1.06
N LEU A 68 -1.30 18.71 0.79
CA LEU A 68 -2.09 18.59 -0.44
C LEU A 68 -1.17 18.74 -1.65
N ALA A 69 -1.26 17.80 -2.58
CA ALA A 69 -0.40 17.74 -3.75
C ALA A 69 -0.29 19.10 -4.48
N GLY A 70 0.95 19.55 -4.71
CA GLY A 70 1.23 20.82 -5.38
C GLY A 70 1.05 22.08 -4.52
N THR A 71 0.75 21.95 -3.23
CA THR A 71 0.56 23.08 -2.31
C THR A 71 1.29 22.87 -0.98
N ASN A 72 1.39 23.93 -0.16
CA ASN A 72 1.86 23.82 1.22
C ASN A 72 0.71 23.66 2.24
N LYS A 73 -0.53 23.50 1.77
CA LYS A 73 -1.70 23.33 2.65
C LYS A 73 -1.64 21.93 3.27
N PRO A 74 -1.79 21.76 4.60
CA PRO A 74 -1.94 20.44 5.19
C PRO A 74 -3.15 19.71 4.59
N ALA A 75 -2.98 18.42 4.32
CA ALA A 75 -4.07 17.57 3.90
C ALA A 75 -4.99 17.28 5.11
N TRP A 76 -6.30 17.37 4.89
CA TRP A 76 -7.33 17.03 5.88
C TRP A 76 -8.25 15.90 5.41
N ALA A 77 -8.06 15.44 4.17
CA ALA A 77 -8.69 14.23 3.68
C ALA A 77 -7.77 13.50 2.71
N THR A 78 -7.96 12.19 2.65
CA THR A 78 -7.29 11.30 1.70
C THR A 78 -8.25 10.25 1.18
N GLU A 79 -8.04 9.82 -0.06
CA GLU A 79 -8.59 8.56 -0.55
C GLU A 79 -7.47 7.52 -0.46
N TYR A 80 -7.75 6.40 0.19
CA TYR A 80 -6.83 5.29 0.37
C TYR A 80 -7.25 4.10 -0.49
N ASP A 81 -6.29 3.52 -1.20
CA ASP A 81 -6.45 2.32 -2.01
C ASP A 81 -6.06 1.07 -1.21
N LEU A 82 -7.03 0.19 -0.98
CA LEU A 82 -6.85 -1.05 -0.23
C LEU A 82 -6.04 -2.11 -1.00
N ARG A 83 -5.91 -2.01 -2.32
CA ARG A 83 -5.11 -2.96 -3.11
C ARG A 83 -3.62 -2.63 -3.06
N THR A 84 -3.29 -1.35 -3.13
CA THR A 84 -1.90 -0.89 -3.20
C THR A 84 -1.38 -0.38 -1.86
N ASN A 85 -2.25 -0.21 -0.87
CA ASN A 85 -1.94 0.39 0.43
C ASN A 85 -1.33 1.80 0.31
N THR A 86 -1.87 2.60 -0.61
CA THR A 86 -1.41 3.96 -0.88
C THR A 86 -2.55 4.96 -0.79
N PHE A 87 -2.25 6.20 -0.40
CA PHE A 87 -3.22 7.28 -0.37
C PHE A 87 -2.96 8.34 -1.45
N ARG A 88 -4.03 9.06 -1.83
CA ARG A 88 -3.96 10.35 -2.51
C ARG A 88 -4.62 11.42 -1.64
N THR A 89 -4.05 12.61 -1.59
CA THR A 89 -4.64 13.74 -0.86
C THR A 89 -5.87 14.28 -1.57
N MET A 90 -6.85 14.73 -0.80
CA MET A 90 -8.05 15.40 -1.30
C MET A 90 -8.18 16.78 -0.68
N GLU A 91 -8.62 17.74 -1.48
CA GLU A 91 -8.92 19.07 -0.98
C GLU A 91 -10.28 19.07 -0.28
N VAL A 92 -10.31 19.68 0.90
CA VAL A 92 -11.53 19.89 1.69
C VAL A 92 -11.67 21.39 1.93
N ALA A 93 -12.87 21.91 1.68
CA ALA A 93 -13.17 23.34 1.72
C ALA A 93 -13.33 23.86 3.16
N THR A 94 -14.03 23.13 4.04
CA THR A 94 -14.28 23.55 5.43
C THR A 94 -13.78 22.52 6.45
N ASN A 95 -13.84 22.86 7.74
CA ASN A 95 -13.39 21.98 8.80
C ASN A 95 -14.37 20.82 9.00
N THR A 96 -13.90 19.60 8.78
CA THR A 96 -14.69 18.37 8.90
C THR A 96 -14.82 17.83 10.32
N PHE A 97 -14.30 18.55 11.33
CA PHE A 97 -14.57 18.21 12.73
C PHE A 97 -16.08 18.26 13.03
N CYS A 98 -16.63 17.17 13.57
CA CYS A 98 -18.08 16.99 13.76
C CYS A 98 -18.92 17.07 12.47
N ALA A 99 -18.31 16.94 11.29
CA ALA A 99 -19.08 16.72 10.07
C ALA A 99 -19.73 15.33 10.08
N GLY A 100 -20.71 15.11 9.22
CA GLY A 100 -21.31 13.81 8.97
C GLY A 100 -21.37 13.54 7.48
N GLY A 101 -21.47 12.27 7.12
CA GLY A 101 -21.63 11.88 5.72
C GLY A 101 -22.32 10.55 5.56
N ALA A 102 -22.86 10.31 4.37
CA ALA A 102 -23.51 9.07 4.01
C ALA A 102 -23.35 8.78 2.51
N ALA A 103 -23.41 7.51 2.16
CA ALA A 103 -23.53 7.08 0.77
C ALA A 103 -24.92 7.43 0.24
N LEU A 104 -24.97 8.01 -0.95
CA LEU A 104 -26.19 8.27 -1.70
C LEU A 104 -26.51 7.09 -2.62
N GLY A 105 -27.78 6.97 -3.05
CA GLY A 105 -28.24 5.85 -3.89
C GLY A 105 -27.60 5.77 -5.28
N ASN A 106 -26.95 6.85 -5.73
CA ASN A 106 -26.17 6.89 -6.97
C ASN A 106 -24.69 6.46 -6.78
N GLY A 107 -24.32 6.04 -5.56
CA GLY A 107 -22.97 5.58 -5.23
C GLY A 107 -21.98 6.70 -4.85
N THR A 108 -22.40 7.97 -4.84
CA THR A 108 -21.54 9.08 -4.37
C THR A 108 -21.63 9.24 -2.86
N MET A 109 -20.60 9.80 -2.22
CA MET A 109 -20.63 10.18 -0.81
C MET A 109 -21.05 11.64 -0.65
N ASP A 110 -22.07 11.90 0.17
CA ASP A 110 -22.36 13.25 0.66
C ASP A 110 -21.60 13.48 1.96
N PHE A 111 -20.88 14.60 2.03
CA PHE A 111 -20.16 15.06 3.22
C PHE A 111 -20.65 16.45 3.58
N ARG A 112 -21.25 16.59 4.76
CA ARG A 112 -21.71 17.86 5.28
C ARG A 112 -21.06 18.18 6.61
N GLY A 113 -20.19 19.18 6.57
CA GLY A 113 -19.64 19.86 7.74
C GLY A 113 -20.33 21.21 7.96
N ARG A 114 -19.91 21.89 9.03
CA ARG A 114 -20.19 23.32 9.22
C ARG A 114 -19.28 24.20 8.37
#